data_AF-A0A2D8STF5-F1
#
_entry.id   AF-A0A2D8STF5-F1
#
_cell.length_a   1.000
_cell.length_b   1.000
_cell.length_c   1.000
_cell.angle_alpha   90.00
_cell.angle_beta   90.00
_cell.angle_gamma   90.00
#
_symmetry.space_group_name_H-M   'P 1'
#
loop_
_entity.id
_entity.type
_entity.pdbx_description
1 polymer ?
#
loop_
_entity_poly.entity_id
_entity_poly.type
_entity_poly.pdbx_seq_one_letter_code
_entity_poly.pdbx_strand_id
1 'polypeptide(L)'
;MQENPQTPLVSIRQLYVLAGLMLVFAGGYITRSFISGQSITPKQYPIIHAMTSQADDSFAACTVPLAGGTEGFFILDFLTGDISGGVINPMTSTFGATFRHNVLNDLGFQPGQVKNPKFLLVAGQIEMRRGRTPMAPAVLYVTDCASGTTAAYGIPFSNQRGAVGGVAVPLVLLDVAQPRGGESQ
;
A
#
# COMPACT_ATOMS: atom_id res chain seq x y z
N MET A 1 62.64 42.79 -46.88
CA MET A 1 61.32 43.20 -47.39
C MET A 1 60.31 42.78 -46.34
N GLN A 2 59.86 43.73 -45.50
CA GLN A 2 58.98 43.47 -44.35
C GLN A 2 57.52 43.53 -44.81
N GLU A 3 56.75 42.49 -44.50
CA GLU A 3 55.31 42.43 -44.75
C GLU A 3 54.57 43.03 -43.54
N ASN A 4 53.75 44.06 -43.79
CA ASN A 4 52.98 44.77 -42.77
C ASN A 4 51.58 44.12 -42.65
N PRO A 5 51.12 43.66 -41.46
CA PRO A 5 49.83 43.03 -41.33
C PRO A 5 48.70 44.07 -41.41
N GLN A 6 47.83 43.95 -42.41
CA GLN A 6 46.61 44.74 -42.49
C GLN A 6 45.58 44.22 -41.47
N THR A 7 45.28 45.03 -40.45
CA THR A 7 44.12 44.83 -39.58
C THR A 7 42.82 45.22 -40.30
N PRO A 8 41.78 44.36 -40.35
CA PRO A 8 40.51 44.74 -40.96
C PRO A 8 39.75 45.74 -40.07
N LEU A 9 39.48 46.93 -40.62
CA LEU A 9 38.62 47.94 -39.99
C LEU A 9 37.15 47.47 -40.05
N VAL A 10 36.65 46.95 -38.93
CA VAL A 10 35.22 46.61 -38.77
C VAL A 10 34.38 47.88 -38.84
N SER A 11 33.32 47.87 -39.65
CA SER A 11 32.45 49.04 -39.86
C SER A 11 31.69 49.42 -38.58
N ILE A 12 31.60 50.72 -38.28
CA ILE A 12 30.92 51.27 -37.08
C ILE A 12 29.49 50.73 -36.93
N ARG A 13 28.78 50.47 -38.04
CA ARG A 13 27.44 49.85 -37.99
C ARG A 13 27.44 48.40 -37.47
N GLN A 14 28.48 47.62 -37.78
CA GLN A 14 28.62 46.25 -37.28
C GLN A 14 28.95 46.23 -35.78
N LEU A 15 29.66 47.26 -35.28
CA LEU A 15 29.97 47.39 -33.87
C LEU A 15 28.70 47.59 -33.01
N TYR A 16 27.75 48.42 -33.47
CA TYR A 16 26.49 48.63 -32.78
C TYR A 16 25.58 47.40 -32.77
N VAL A 17 25.55 46.63 -33.87
CA VAL A 17 24.77 45.37 -33.95
C VAL A 17 25.32 44.32 -32.98
N LEU A 18 26.65 44.19 -32.91
CA LEU A 18 27.30 43.25 -31.98
C LEU A 18 27.08 43.66 -30.51
N ALA A 19 27.17 44.95 -30.19
CA ALA A 19 26.91 45.45 -28.84
C ALA A 19 25.45 45.23 -28.41
N GLY A 20 24.49 45.45 -29.32
CA GLY A 20 23.07 45.18 -29.06
C GLY A 20 22.77 43.70 -28.81
N LEU A 21 23.38 42.79 -29.61
CA LEU A 21 23.27 41.35 -29.40
C LEU A 21 23.85 40.90 -28.06
N MET A 22 25.01 41.43 -27.68
CA MET A 22 25.64 41.17 -26.37
C MET A 22 24.73 41.55 -25.21
N LEU A 23 24.04 42.69 -25.30
CA LEU A 23 23.13 43.18 -24.26
C LEU A 23 21.88 42.30 -24.11
N VAL A 24 21.32 41.81 -25.22
CA VAL A 24 20.18 40.87 -25.21
C VAL A 24 20.58 39.52 -24.62
N PHE A 25 21.76 39.00 -24.99
CA PHE A 25 22.28 37.75 -24.42
C PHE A 25 22.61 37.87 -22.94
N ALA A 26 23.22 38.98 -22.50
CA ALA A 26 23.50 39.22 -21.10
C ALA A 26 22.21 39.37 -20.26
N GLY A 27 21.21 40.09 -20.77
CA GLY A 27 19.90 40.23 -20.11
C GLY A 27 19.16 38.89 -19.99
N GLY A 28 19.17 38.07 -21.03
CA GLY A 28 18.57 36.72 -21.01
C GLY A 28 19.33 35.73 -20.11
N TYR A 29 20.63 35.91 -19.91
CA TYR A 29 21.42 35.06 -19.01
C TYR A 29 21.12 35.38 -17.54
N ILE A 30 20.97 36.67 -17.21
CA ILE A 30 20.70 37.13 -15.83
C ILE A 30 19.29 36.73 -15.38
N THR A 31 18.27 36.79 -16.25
CA THR A 31 16.91 36.36 -15.88
C THR A 31 16.80 34.86 -15.62
N ARG A 32 17.68 34.04 -16.22
CA ARG A 32 17.68 32.58 -16.04
C ARG A 32 18.31 32.13 -14.72
N SER A 33 19.30 32.85 -14.20
CA SER A 33 19.98 32.47 -12.94
C SER A 33 19.14 32.74 -11.67
N PHE A 34 18.12 33.61 -11.74
CA PHE A 34 17.27 33.92 -10.59
C PHE A 34 16.03 33.04 -10.43
N ILE A 35 15.74 32.13 -11.36
CA ILE A 35 14.69 31.11 -11.20
C ILE A 35 15.34 29.78 -10.77
N SER A 36 16.12 29.86 -9.70
CA SER A 36 16.72 28.69 -9.05
C SER A 36 15.91 28.32 -7.81
N GLY A 37 15.17 27.20 -7.88
CA GLY A 37 15.03 26.34 -6.71
C GLY A 37 13.73 26.36 -5.91
N GLN A 38 12.56 26.63 -6.49
CA GLN A 38 11.30 26.16 -5.89
C GLN A 38 10.83 24.88 -6.60
N SER A 39 11.49 23.77 -6.31
CA SER A 39 10.90 22.45 -6.55
C SER A 39 9.74 22.29 -5.56
N ILE A 40 8.52 22.63 -6.02
CA ILE A 40 7.31 22.29 -5.31
C ILE A 40 7.27 20.76 -5.31
N THR A 41 7.68 20.13 -4.21
CA THR A 41 7.43 18.70 -4.01
C THR A 41 5.91 18.52 -4.12
N PRO A 42 5.40 17.77 -5.11
CA PRO A 42 3.96 17.56 -5.21
C PRO A 42 3.50 16.98 -3.88
N LYS A 43 2.42 17.55 -3.33
CA LYS A 43 1.80 17.06 -2.11
C LYS A 43 1.34 15.63 -2.40
N GLN A 44 2.12 14.64 -1.97
CA GLN A 44 1.80 13.25 -2.21
C GLN A 44 0.63 12.89 -1.31
N TYR A 45 -0.56 12.81 -1.90
CA TYR A 45 -1.72 12.27 -1.22
C TYR A 45 -1.47 10.78 -0.94
N PRO A 46 -1.88 10.25 0.22
CA PRO A 46 -1.84 8.82 0.45
C PRO A 46 -2.70 8.15 -0.65
N ILE A 47 -2.19 7.08 -1.23
CA ILE A 47 -2.99 6.24 -2.13
C ILE A 47 -4.03 5.56 -1.24
N ILE A 48 -5.28 6.00 -1.34
CA ILE A 48 -6.42 5.38 -0.66
C ILE A 48 -6.91 4.23 -1.53
N HIS A 49 -6.62 3.02 -1.10
CA HIS A 49 -7.21 1.81 -1.66
C HIS A 49 -8.53 1.52 -0.94
N ALA A 50 -9.60 1.28 -1.69
CA ALA A 50 -10.87 0.88 -1.11
C ALA A 50 -10.83 -0.60 -0.72
N MET A 51 -11.18 -0.90 0.52
CA MET A 51 -11.46 -2.26 0.97
C MET A 51 -12.92 -2.56 0.68
N THR A 52 -13.18 -3.69 0.01
CA THR A 52 -14.55 -4.16 -0.19
C THR A 52 -14.78 -5.36 0.71
N SER A 53 -16.00 -5.48 1.24
CA SER A 53 -16.44 -6.67 1.97
C SER A 53 -17.85 -7.02 1.50
N GLN A 54 -18.10 -8.31 1.36
CA GLN A 54 -19.40 -8.84 1.01
C GLN A 54 -19.62 -10.15 1.76
N ALA A 55 -20.84 -10.41 2.20
CA ALA A 55 -21.20 -11.64 2.86
C ALA A 55 -22.44 -12.25 2.20
N ASP A 56 -22.52 -13.57 2.34
CA ASP A 56 -23.67 -14.41 2.05
C ASP A 56 -23.98 -15.26 3.30
N ASP A 57 -24.96 -16.15 3.23
CA ASP A 57 -25.38 -16.95 4.37
C ASP A 57 -24.33 -17.95 4.89
N SER A 58 -23.40 -18.37 4.04
CA SER A 58 -22.39 -19.39 4.36
C SER A 58 -20.96 -18.86 4.37
N PHE A 59 -20.72 -17.71 3.73
CA PHE A 59 -19.38 -17.18 3.54
C PHE A 59 -19.35 -15.66 3.67
N ALA A 60 -18.22 -15.11 4.10
CA ALA A 60 -17.91 -13.71 3.92
C ALA A 60 -16.58 -13.56 3.20
N ALA A 61 -16.45 -12.56 2.34
CA ALA A 61 -15.22 -12.25 1.63
C ALA A 61 -14.87 -10.77 1.76
N CYS A 62 -13.57 -10.48 1.72
CA CYS A 62 -13.10 -9.10 1.65
C CYS A 62 -11.82 -8.98 0.82
N THR A 63 -11.61 -7.77 0.30
CA THR A 63 -10.34 -7.37 -0.28
C THR A 63 -9.52 -6.55 0.71
N VAL A 64 -8.21 -6.76 0.69
CA VAL A 64 -7.27 -6.14 1.60
C VAL A 64 -6.12 -5.53 0.79
N PRO A 65 -6.00 -4.21 0.71
CA PRO A 65 -4.80 -3.58 0.16
C PRO A 65 -3.60 -3.86 1.07
N LEU A 66 -2.53 -4.33 0.44
CA LEU A 66 -1.25 -4.67 1.08
C LEU A 66 -0.16 -3.68 0.63
N ALA A 67 1.07 -3.93 1.08
CA ALA A 67 2.22 -3.13 0.67
C ALA A 67 2.50 -3.22 -0.84
N GLY A 68 3.00 -2.14 -1.44
CA GLY A 68 3.45 -2.13 -2.83
C GLY A 68 2.33 -2.21 -3.87
N GLY A 69 1.12 -1.75 -3.54
CA GLY A 69 -0.02 -1.71 -4.48
C GLY A 69 -0.58 -3.10 -4.83
N THR A 70 -0.29 -4.10 -4.00
CA THR A 70 -0.82 -5.45 -4.16
C THR A 70 -2.09 -5.61 -3.32
N GLU A 71 -3.01 -6.48 -3.75
CA GLU A 71 -4.26 -6.74 -3.05
C GLU A 71 -4.35 -8.22 -2.66
N GLY A 72 -4.78 -8.46 -1.43
CA GLY A 72 -5.17 -9.78 -0.94
C GLY A 72 -6.68 -9.97 -1.03
N PHE A 73 -7.10 -11.18 -1.37
CA PHE A 73 -8.50 -11.61 -1.32
C PHE A 73 -8.64 -12.68 -0.24
N PHE A 74 -9.59 -12.50 0.67
CA PHE A 74 -9.84 -13.43 1.78
C PHE A 74 -11.30 -13.83 1.81
N ILE A 75 -11.55 -15.10 2.15
CA ILE A 75 -12.87 -15.69 2.36
C ILE A 75 -12.89 -16.43 3.70
N LEU A 76 -13.98 -16.28 4.42
CA LEU A 76 -14.30 -16.96 5.67
C LEU A 76 -15.48 -17.90 5.44
N ASP A 77 -15.27 -19.18 5.70
CA ASP A 77 -16.33 -20.19 5.77
C ASP A 77 -16.97 -20.15 7.16
N PHE A 78 -18.28 -19.92 7.22
CA PHE A 78 -18.97 -19.84 8.49
C PHE A 78 -19.08 -21.20 9.16
N LEU A 79 -19.32 -22.28 8.42
CA LEU A 79 -19.53 -23.60 9.01
C LEU A 79 -18.28 -24.11 9.74
N THR A 80 -17.12 -23.93 9.12
CA THR A 80 -15.84 -24.40 9.65
C THR A 80 -15.11 -23.33 10.48
N GLY A 81 -15.43 -22.05 10.28
CA GLY A 81 -14.68 -20.92 10.79
C GLY A 81 -13.28 -20.79 10.17
N ASP A 82 -13.02 -21.46 9.06
CA ASP A 82 -11.76 -21.32 8.34
C ASP A 82 -11.78 -20.03 7.51
N ILE A 83 -10.91 -19.10 7.85
CA ILE A 83 -10.53 -17.99 6.97
C ILE A 83 -9.36 -18.42 6.11
N SER A 84 -9.46 -18.21 4.81
CA SER A 84 -8.37 -18.43 3.87
C SER A 84 -8.28 -17.32 2.85
N GLY A 85 -7.11 -17.12 2.26
CA GLY A 85 -6.94 -16.06 1.30
C GLY A 85 -5.65 -16.17 0.51
N GLY A 86 -5.55 -15.31 -0.49
CA GLY A 86 -4.43 -15.27 -1.39
C GLY A 86 -4.09 -13.86 -1.83
N VAL A 87 -2.84 -13.65 -2.20
CA VAL A 87 -2.33 -12.40 -2.75
C VAL A 87 -1.97 -12.61 -4.21
N ILE A 88 -2.52 -11.79 -5.09
CA ILE A 88 -2.19 -11.83 -6.52
C ILE A 88 -0.76 -11.33 -6.69
N ASN A 89 0.08 -12.12 -7.33
CA ASN A 89 1.39 -11.67 -7.76
C ASN A 89 1.25 -10.89 -9.08
N PRO A 90 1.54 -9.59 -9.13
CA PRO A 90 1.35 -8.77 -10.33
C PRO A 90 2.28 -9.17 -11.47
N MET A 91 3.38 -9.88 -11.19
CA MET A 91 4.32 -10.35 -12.22
C MET A 91 3.82 -11.61 -12.92
N THR A 92 3.10 -12.48 -12.21
CA THR A 92 2.65 -13.79 -12.74
C THR A 92 1.14 -13.83 -13.00
N SER A 93 0.38 -12.83 -12.55
CA SER A 93 -1.08 -12.77 -12.62
C SER A 93 -1.78 -13.97 -11.96
N THR A 94 -1.13 -14.57 -10.96
CA THR A 94 -1.63 -15.75 -10.22
C THR A 94 -1.59 -15.50 -8.72
N PHE A 95 -2.39 -16.26 -7.96
CA PHE A 95 -2.26 -16.29 -6.50
C PHE A 95 -0.91 -16.87 -6.10
N GLY A 96 -0.13 -16.07 -5.39
CA GLY A 96 1.19 -16.44 -4.93
C GLY A 96 1.19 -16.83 -3.46
N ALA A 97 1.10 -15.83 -2.58
CA ALA A 97 1.10 -16.06 -1.14
C ALA A 97 -0.31 -16.46 -0.70
N THR A 98 -0.43 -17.56 0.04
CA THR A 98 -1.70 -18.04 0.59
C THR A 98 -1.67 -18.05 2.11
N PHE A 99 -2.82 -17.80 2.70
CA PHE A 99 -3.01 -17.72 4.14
C PHE A 99 -4.20 -18.55 4.57
N ARG A 100 -4.14 -19.11 5.78
CA ARG A 100 -5.28 -19.82 6.38
C ARG A 100 -5.24 -19.73 7.90
N HIS A 101 -6.39 -19.56 8.53
CA HIS A 101 -6.51 -19.62 9.99
C HIS A 101 -7.91 -20.11 10.37
N ASN A 102 -8.06 -20.72 11.55
CA ASN A 102 -9.38 -21.07 12.07
C ASN A 102 -9.75 -20.11 13.19
N VAL A 103 -10.86 -19.39 13.03
CA VAL A 103 -11.25 -18.30 13.94
C VAL A 103 -12.06 -18.77 15.15
N LEU A 104 -12.53 -20.01 15.15
CA LEU A 104 -13.49 -20.47 16.17
C LEU A 104 -12.88 -20.47 17.56
N ASN A 105 -11.66 -20.97 17.69
CA ASN A 105 -10.97 -21.03 18.99
C ASN A 105 -10.70 -19.62 19.53
N ASP A 106 -10.31 -18.70 18.66
CA ASP A 106 -9.95 -17.33 19.05
C ASP A 106 -11.19 -16.51 19.45
N LEU A 107 -12.36 -16.87 18.91
CA LEU A 107 -13.65 -16.27 19.27
C LEU A 107 -14.32 -16.99 20.46
N GLY A 108 -13.66 -17.98 21.07
CA GLY A 108 -14.16 -18.65 22.28
C GLY A 108 -15.24 -19.70 22.03
N PHE A 109 -15.41 -20.19 20.79
CA PHE A 109 -16.35 -21.27 20.51
C PHE A 109 -15.86 -22.60 21.08
N GLN A 110 -16.75 -23.31 21.77
CA GLN A 110 -16.47 -24.65 22.26
C GLN A 110 -16.77 -25.72 21.20
N PRO A 111 -15.98 -26.80 21.10
CA PRO A 111 -16.23 -27.91 20.19
C PRO A 111 -17.67 -28.45 20.33
N GLY A 112 -18.40 -28.52 19.21
CA GLY A 112 -19.75 -29.10 19.17
C GLY A 112 -20.89 -28.21 19.68
N GLN A 113 -20.60 -26.99 20.18
CA GLN A 113 -21.64 -26.06 20.64
C GLN A 113 -22.15 -25.11 19.56
N VAL A 114 -21.42 -24.99 18.46
CA VAL A 114 -21.73 -24.01 17.42
C VAL A 114 -22.71 -24.62 16.41
N LYS A 115 -23.98 -24.19 16.49
CA LYS A 115 -24.98 -24.50 15.46
C LYS A 115 -25.19 -23.25 14.61
N ASN A 116 -24.70 -23.28 13.37
CA ASN A 116 -24.83 -22.21 12.38
C ASN A 116 -24.27 -20.85 12.86
N PRO A 117 -22.95 -20.74 13.08
CA PRO A 117 -22.37 -19.44 13.42
C PRO A 117 -22.56 -18.46 12.26
N LYS A 118 -22.59 -17.17 12.59
CA LYS A 118 -22.66 -16.08 11.61
C LYS A 118 -21.53 -15.11 11.94
N PHE A 119 -20.79 -14.71 10.90
CA PHE A 119 -19.64 -13.85 11.07
C PHE A 119 -19.73 -12.59 10.21
N LEU A 120 -19.06 -11.53 10.67
CA LEU A 120 -18.64 -10.43 9.81
C LEU A 120 -17.15 -10.59 9.51
N LEU A 121 -16.78 -10.30 8.27
CA LEU A 121 -15.38 -10.20 7.84
C LEU A 121 -15.14 -8.81 7.26
N VAL A 122 -14.24 -8.05 7.87
CA VAL A 122 -13.93 -6.69 7.47
C VAL A 122 -12.42 -6.48 7.43
N ALA A 123 -11.94 -5.83 6.37
CA ALA A 123 -10.55 -5.41 6.27
C ALA A 123 -10.36 -4.01 6.88
N GLY A 124 -9.21 -3.78 7.51
CA GLY A 124 -8.79 -2.48 8.03
C GLY A 124 -7.33 -2.18 7.69
N GLN A 125 -6.96 -0.90 7.67
CA GLN A 125 -5.58 -0.46 7.49
C GLN A 125 -4.97 -0.15 8.85
N ILE A 126 -3.81 -0.74 9.12
CA ILE A 126 -3.03 -0.45 10.33
C ILE A 126 -1.55 -0.64 10.04
N GLU A 127 -0.75 0.37 10.36
CA GLU A 127 0.70 0.26 10.29
C GLU A 127 1.20 -0.37 11.59
N MET A 128 1.56 -1.65 11.53
CA MET A 128 2.11 -2.37 12.69
C MET A 128 3.56 -1.95 12.90
N ARG A 129 3.86 -1.41 14.10
CA ARG A 129 5.25 -1.06 14.45
C ARG A 129 6.12 -2.31 14.39
N ARG A 130 7.30 -2.19 13.76
CA ARG A 130 8.20 -3.29 13.39
C ARG A 130 8.34 -4.36 14.49
N GLY A 131 7.81 -5.55 14.20
CA GLY A 131 8.09 -6.79 14.93
C GLY A 131 9.14 -7.64 14.21
N ARG A 132 9.48 -8.83 14.77
CA ARG A 132 10.41 -9.78 14.14
C ARG A 132 9.86 -10.37 12.82
N THR A 133 8.54 -10.45 12.68
CA THR A 133 7.86 -10.94 11.48
C THR A 133 7.38 -9.74 10.66
N PRO A 134 7.76 -9.63 9.38
CA PRO A 134 7.17 -8.63 8.49
C PRO A 134 5.66 -8.83 8.39
N MET A 135 4.90 -7.76 8.62
CA MET A 135 3.44 -7.74 8.50
C MET A 135 3.03 -6.82 7.35
N ALA A 136 1.91 -7.13 6.71
CA ALA A 136 1.22 -6.17 5.86
C ALA A 136 0.74 -4.97 6.69
N PRO A 137 0.61 -3.78 6.09
CA PRO A 137 0.00 -2.61 6.72
C PRO A 137 -1.55 -2.73 6.79
N ALA A 138 -2.04 -3.90 7.18
CA ALA A 138 -3.45 -4.26 7.14
C ALA A 138 -3.82 -5.26 8.23
N VAL A 139 -5.11 -5.27 8.57
CA VAL A 139 -5.72 -6.15 9.57
C VAL A 139 -7.02 -6.72 9.04
N LEU A 140 -7.30 -7.96 9.39
CA LEU A 140 -8.58 -8.62 9.17
C LEU A 140 -9.32 -8.68 10.49
N TYR A 141 -10.52 -8.12 10.54
CA TYR A 141 -11.42 -8.23 11.67
C TYR A 141 -12.47 -9.30 11.38
N VAL A 142 -12.59 -10.26 12.29
CA VAL A 142 -13.64 -11.27 12.25
C VAL A 142 -14.48 -11.14 13.50
N THR A 143 -15.78 -10.90 13.31
CA THR A 143 -16.72 -10.71 14.42
C THR A 143 -17.73 -11.84 14.42
N ASP A 144 -17.89 -12.52 15.56
CA ASP A 144 -19.07 -13.36 15.79
C ASP A 144 -20.31 -12.47 15.96
N CYS A 145 -21.29 -12.63 15.08
CA CYS A 145 -22.52 -11.84 15.11
C CYS A 145 -23.36 -12.11 16.37
N ALA A 146 -23.25 -13.31 16.97
CA ALA A 146 -24.05 -13.68 18.13
C ALA A 146 -23.57 -12.94 19.39
N SER A 147 -22.30 -13.10 19.76
CA SER A 147 -21.70 -12.46 20.94
C SER A 147 -21.25 -11.01 20.71
N GLY A 148 -20.91 -10.66 19.46
CA GLY A 148 -20.23 -9.41 19.15
C GLY A 148 -18.74 -9.42 19.50
N THR A 149 -18.16 -10.59 19.80
CA THR A 149 -16.72 -10.76 19.99
C THR A 149 -16.01 -10.61 18.64
N THR A 150 -14.96 -9.81 18.60
CA THR A 150 -14.17 -9.50 17.40
C THR A 150 -12.72 -9.88 17.61
N ALA A 151 -12.20 -10.79 16.77
CA ALA A 151 -10.80 -11.10 16.67
C ALA A 151 -10.14 -10.27 15.56
N ALA A 152 -8.94 -9.74 15.84
CA ALA A 152 -8.13 -9.00 14.88
C ALA A 152 -6.92 -9.84 14.45
N TYR A 153 -6.70 -9.96 13.14
CA TYR A 153 -5.62 -10.76 12.56
C TYR A 153 -4.68 -9.93 11.70
N GLY A 154 -3.38 -10.09 11.92
CA GLY A 154 -2.32 -9.58 11.07
C GLY A 154 -1.97 -10.55 9.96
N ILE A 155 -1.57 -10.01 8.81
CA ILE A 155 -1.18 -10.79 7.64
C ILE A 155 0.36 -10.79 7.56
N PRO A 156 1.04 -11.93 7.81
CA PRO A 156 2.50 -12.01 7.79
C PRO A 156 3.02 -12.02 6.34
N PHE A 157 3.08 -10.83 5.73
CA PHE A 157 3.41 -10.63 4.33
C PHE A 157 4.67 -9.78 4.17
N SER A 158 5.48 -10.13 3.16
CA SER A 158 6.60 -9.29 2.72
C SER A 158 6.76 -9.34 1.21
N ASN A 159 7.01 -8.19 0.59
CA ASN A 159 7.20 -8.09 -0.86
C ASN A 159 8.45 -8.83 -1.35
N GLN A 160 9.44 -9.05 -0.46
CA GLN A 160 10.68 -9.77 -0.78
C GLN A 160 10.51 -11.29 -0.74
N ARG A 161 9.62 -11.81 0.12
CA ARG A 161 9.32 -13.24 0.22
C ARG A 161 8.04 -13.57 -0.54
N GLY A 162 7.89 -13.02 -1.75
CA GLY A 162 6.80 -13.40 -2.63
C GLY A 162 6.65 -14.92 -2.61
N ALA A 163 5.44 -15.39 -2.27
CA ALA A 163 4.94 -16.74 -2.50
C ALA A 163 6.00 -17.85 -2.52
N VAL A 164 6.55 -18.22 -1.37
CA VAL A 164 7.30 -19.48 -1.31
C VAL A 164 6.28 -20.62 -1.40
N GLY A 165 6.29 -21.29 -2.55
CA GLY A 165 5.33 -22.30 -3.03
C GLY A 165 4.54 -23.12 -1.99
N GLY A 166 3.22 -23.09 -2.16
CA GLY A 166 2.32 -24.22 -1.89
C GLY A 166 1.82 -24.42 -0.46
N VAL A 167 2.43 -23.80 0.55
CA VAL A 167 2.00 -23.94 1.96
C VAL A 167 1.38 -22.64 2.45
N ALA A 168 0.11 -22.73 2.88
CA ALA A 168 -0.59 -21.60 3.46
C ALA A 168 0.05 -21.18 4.79
N VAL A 169 0.34 -19.90 4.94
CA VAL A 169 0.89 -19.32 6.17
C VAL A 169 -0.24 -18.96 7.12
N PRO A 170 -0.14 -19.27 8.43
CA PRO A 170 -1.18 -18.87 9.38
C PRO A 170 -1.29 -17.35 9.49
N LEU A 171 -2.51 -16.85 9.61
CA LEU A 171 -2.72 -15.47 10.06
C LEU A 171 -2.26 -15.34 11.50
N VAL A 172 -1.87 -14.13 11.91
CA VAL A 172 -1.37 -13.88 13.26
C VAL A 172 -2.46 -13.21 14.07
N LEU A 173 -3.00 -13.90 15.08
CA LEU A 173 -3.92 -13.28 16.03
C LEU A 173 -3.21 -12.11 16.74
N LEU A 174 -3.80 -10.93 16.67
CA LEU A 174 -3.28 -9.71 17.28
C LEU A 174 -3.95 -9.47 18.63
N ASP A 175 -5.28 -9.50 18.66
CA ASP A 175 -6.08 -9.24 19.84
C ASP A 175 -7.53 -9.72 19.66
N VAL A 176 -8.26 -9.86 20.76
CA VAL A 176 -9.70 -10.18 20.79
C VAL A 176 -10.41 -9.18 21.69
N ALA A 177 -11.46 -8.55 21.17
CA ALA A 177 -12.24 -7.54 21.88
C ALA A 177 -13.75 -7.85 21.83
N GLN A 178 -14.55 -7.21 22.69
CA GLN A 178 -16.01 -7.26 22.64
C GLN A 178 -16.62 -5.86 22.47
N PRO A 179 -16.62 -5.30 21.25
CA PRO A 179 -17.11 -3.95 21.00
C PRO A 179 -18.60 -3.75 21.30
N ARG A 180 -19.40 -4.83 21.27
CA ARG A 180 -20.85 -4.78 21.57
C ARG A 180 -21.17 -4.70 23.07
N GLY A 181 -20.16 -4.69 23.96
CA GLY A 181 -20.34 -4.45 25.39
C GLY A 181 -20.99 -5.61 26.16
N GLY A 182 -20.58 -6.86 25.88
CA GLY A 182 -20.87 -7.97 26.78
C GLY A 182 -19.94 -7.91 27.99
N GLU A 183 -20.46 -8.20 29.18
CA GLU A 183 -19.66 -8.24 30.41
C GLU A 183 -18.53 -9.26 30.25
N SER A 184 -17.29 -8.81 30.47
CA SER A 184 -16.15 -9.68 30.70
C SER A 184 -16.42 -10.48 31.98
N GLN A 185 -16.75 -11.78 31.84
CA GLN A 185 -16.71 -12.71 32.96
C GLN A 185 -15.29 -13.13 33.26
#